data_AF-A0A8T0HV56-F1
#
_entry.id   AF-A0A8T0HV56-F1
#
_cell.length_a   1.000
_cell.length_b   1.000
_cell.length_c   1.000
_cell.angle_alpha   90.00
_cell.angle_beta   90.00
_cell.angle_gamma   90.00
#
_symmetry.space_group_name_H-M   'P 1'
#
loop_
_entity.id
_entity.type
_entity.pdbx_description
1 polymer ?
#
loop_
_entity_poly.entity_id
_entity_poly.type
_entity_poly.pdbx_seq_one_letter_code
_entity_poly.pdbx_strand_id
1 'polypeptide(L)'
;MTVVFSEIQRVMKAGGKYMLITYGNPLIRMPWLKTLPTPWKSIILHVFPRPGSPKALKPSPRDILEPVYMLEDLTLGPQFNLDDPDWHYIYICTKGFFSYRS
;
A
#
# COMPACT_ATOMS: atom_id res chain seq x y z
N MET A 1 6.36 -13.31 -8.95
CA MET A 1 5.93 -11.96 -8.49
C MET A 1 6.78 -10.82 -9.06
N THR A 2 8.05 -11.06 -9.41
CA THR A 2 8.98 -10.05 -9.96
C THR A 2 8.60 -9.55 -11.36
N VAL A 3 8.08 -10.42 -12.24
CA VAL A 3 7.69 -10.09 -13.63
C VAL A 3 6.64 -8.98 -13.69
N VAL A 4 5.64 -9.01 -12.80
CA VAL A 4 4.57 -7.99 -12.79
C VAL A 4 5.15 -6.62 -12.42
N PHE A 5 6.06 -6.57 -11.44
CA PHE A 5 6.67 -5.32 -11.02
C PHE A 5 7.69 -4.77 -12.02
N SER A 6 8.43 -5.63 -12.73
CA SER A 6 9.29 -5.18 -13.82
C SER A 6 8.47 -4.55 -14.97
N GLU A 7 7.31 -5.13 -15.30
CA GLU A 7 6.44 -4.55 -16.32
C GLU A 7 5.80 -3.24 -15.87
N ILE A 8 5.32 -3.16 -14.62
CA ILE A 8 4.84 -1.91 -14.01
C ILE A 8 5.94 -0.84 -14.09
N GLN A 9 7.19 -1.20 -13.75
CA GLN A 9 8.33 -0.29 -13.84
C GLN A 9 8.59 0.15 -15.28
N ARG A 10 8.52 -0.74 -16.26
CA ARG A 10 8.79 -0.43 -17.67
C ARG A 10 7.77 0.56 -18.24
N VAL A 11 6.49 0.37 -17.95
CA VAL A 11 5.41 1.19 -18.54
C VAL A 11 5.18 2.52 -17.82
N MET A 12 5.50 2.59 -16.53
CA MET A 12 5.18 3.76 -15.71
C MET A 12 6.23 4.87 -15.88
N LYS A 13 5.77 6.10 -16.16
CA LYS A 13 6.62 7.30 -16.15
C LYS A 13 6.95 7.74 -14.73
N ALA A 14 8.01 8.55 -14.56
CA ALA A 14 8.29 9.18 -13.28
C ALA A 14 7.09 10.01 -12.80
N GLY A 15 6.78 9.95 -11.50
CA GLY A 15 5.58 10.55 -10.92
C GLY A 15 4.30 9.72 -11.11
N GLY A 16 4.33 8.67 -11.94
CA GLY A 16 3.21 7.75 -12.12
C GLY A 16 2.82 7.05 -10.81
N LYS A 17 1.54 6.68 -10.71
CA LYS A 17 0.95 6.07 -9.52
C LYS A 17 0.61 4.61 -9.81
N TYR A 18 1.08 3.71 -8.95
CA TYR A 18 0.65 2.33 -8.90
C TYR A 18 -0.23 2.14 -7.67
N MET A 19 -1.45 1.65 -7.87
CA MET A 19 -2.37 1.34 -6.77
C MET A 19 -2.50 -0.17 -6.62
N LEU A 20 -2.11 -0.70 -5.47
CA LEU A 20 -2.34 -2.10 -5.10
C LEU A 20 -3.43 -2.16 -4.05
N ILE A 21 -4.51 -2.88 -4.35
CA ILE A 21 -5.61 -3.13 -3.42
C ILE A 21 -5.56 -4.61 -3.01
N THR A 22 -5.52 -4.90 -1.72
CA THR A 22 -5.44 -6.28 -1.22
C THR A 22 -6.03 -6.41 0.19
N TYR A 23 -6.53 -7.59 0.52
CA TYR A 23 -6.86 -7.99 1.90
C TYR A 23 -5.65 -8.61 2.63
N GLY A 24 -4.50 -8.76 1.95
CA GLY A 24 -3.32 -9.41 2.53
C GLY A 24 -2.62 -8.54 3.58
N ASN A 25 -2.12 -9.20 4.64
CA ASN A 25 -1.47 -8.56 5.79
C ASN A 25 -0.32 -7.59 5.34
N PRO A 26 -0.34 -6.32 5.77
CA PRO A 26 0.68 -5.32 5.44
C PRO A 26 2.11 -5.68 5.84
N LEU A 27 2.30 -6.45 6.91
CA LEU A 27 3.63 -6.93 7.33
C LEU A 27 4.27 -7.81 6.26
N ILE A 28 3.45 -8.51 5.49
CA ILE A 28 3.93 -9.31 4.36
C ILE A 28 4.13 -8.43 3.14
N ARG A 29 3.16 -7.56 2.82
CA ARG A 29 3.16 -6.83 1.54
C ARG A 29 4.17 -5.68 1.49
N MET A 30 4.31 -4.94 2.57
CA MET A 30 5.11 -3.72 2.56
C MET A 30 6.61 -3.96 2.38
N PRO A 31 7.23 -4.98 3.01
CA PRO A 31 8.62 -5.32 2.72
C PRO A 31 8.86 -5.55 1.24
N TRP A 32 7.95 -6.27 0.55
CA TRP A 32 8.05 -6.44 -0.90
C TRP A 32 8.01 -5.10 -1.62
N LEU A 33 7.04 -4.23 -1.32
CA LEU A 33 6.95 -2.93 -1.99
C LEU A 33 8.21 -2.07 -1.77
N LYS A 34 8.84 -2.14 -0.60
CA LYS A 34 10.08 -1.40 -0.28
C LYS A 34 11.35 -2.00 -0.91
N THR A 35 11.40 -3.33 -1.10
CA THR A 35 12.59 -4.03 -1.62
C THR A 35 12.60 -4.17 -3.15
N LEU A 36 11.52 -3.79 -3.83
CA LEU A 36 11.44 -3.89 -5.28
C LEU A 36 12.47 -3.01 -5.99
N PRO A 37 12.93 -3.42 -7.19
CA PRO A 37 13.85 -2.63 -8.02
C PRO A 37 13.25 -1.33 -8.55
N THR A 38 11.96 -1.09 -8.34
CA THR A 38 11.31 0.18 -8.66
C THR A 38 11.52 1.16 -7.50
N PRO A 39 12.27 2.26 -7.69
CA PRO A 39 12.46 3.25 -6.64
C PRO A 39 11.16 4.03 -6.47
N TRP A 40 10.30 3.56 -5.58
CA TRP A 40 9.14 4.33 -5.16
C TRP A 40 9.63 5.55 -4.39
N LYS A 41 9.29 6.75 -4.86
CA LYS A 41 9.56 8.00 -4.15
C LYS A 41 8.73 8.08 -2.87
N SER A 42 7.50 7.59 -2.93
CA SER A 42 6.61 7.52 -1.77
C SER A 42 5.66 6.34 -1.88
N ILE A 43 5.25 5.81 -0.74
CA ILE A 43 4.18 4.82 -0.61
C ILE A 43 3.23 5.37 0.44
N ILE A 44 1.97 5.55 0.06
CA ILE A 44 0.89 5.96 0.96
C ILE A 44 -0.03 4.76 1.13
N LEU A 45 -0.39 4.43 2.36
CA LEU A 45 -1.31 3.33 2.65
C LEU A 45 -2.66 3.90 3.10
N HIS A 46 -3.74 3.39 2.56
CA HIS A 46 -5.09 3.61 3.08
C HIS A 46 -5.68 2.28 3.53
N VAL A 47 -6.53 2.35 4.56
CA VAL A 47 -7.21 1.18 5.13
C VAL A 47 -8.70 1.45 5.05
N PHE A 48 -9.43 0.50 4.47
CA PHE A 48 -10.87 0.62 4.30
C PHE A 48 -11.57 -0.69 4.66
N PRO A 49 -12.80 -0.62 5.19
CA PRO A 49 -13.59 -1.82 5.42
C PRO A 49 -13.78 -2.61 4.11
N ARG A 50 -13.51 -3.91 4.15
CA ARG A 50 -13.79 -4.83 3.05
C ARG A 50 -15.27 -4.73 2.66
N PRO A 51 -15.62 -4.48 1.40
CA PRO A 51 -17.02 -4.45 0.97
C PRO A 51 -17.75 -5.74 1.38
N GLY A 52 -18.93 -5.59 1.97
CA GLY A 52 -19.73 -6.70 2.48
C GLY A 52 -19.28 -7.28 3.83
N SER A 53 -18.27 -6.71 4.49
CA SER A 53 -17.91 -7.09 5.85
C SER A 53 -18.78 -6.40 6.91
N PRO A 54 -18.87 -6.94 8.14
CA PRO A 54 -19.47 -6.26 9.27
C PRO A 54 -18.95 -4.83 9.50
N LYS A 55 -17.67 -4.56 9.21
CA LYS A 55 -17.10 -3.21 9.30
C LYS A 55 -17.61 -2.27 8.22
N ALA A 56 -17.93 -2.76 7.03
CA ALA A 56 -18.46 -1.92 5.95
C ALA A 56 -19.90 -1.45 6.23
N LEU A 57 -20.63 -2.16 7.10
CA LEU A 57 -21.97 -1.80 7.53
C LEU A 57 -21.98 -0.74 8.65
N LYS A 58 -20.83 -0.47 9.26
CA LYS A 58 -20.69 0.52 10.32
C LYS A 58 -19.98 1.76 9.77
N PRO A 59 -20.49 2.98 10.02
CA PRO A 59 -19.75 4.18 9.67
C PRO A 59 -18.40 4.15 10.41
N SER A 60 -17.31 4.15 9.64
CA SER A 60 -15.98 4.36 10.20
C SER A 60 -15.90 5.81 10.72
N PRO A 61 -15.37 6.06 11.93
CA PRO A 61 -15.11 7.43 12.39
C PRO A 61 -13.99 8.10 11.57
N ARG A 62 -13.31 7.32 10.75
CA ARG A 62 -12.19 7.71 9.92
C ARG A 62 -12.62 7.94 8.47
N ASP A 63 -12.17 9.04 7.88
CA ASP A 63 -12.29 9.28 6.44
C ASP A 63 -11.52 8.20 5.67
N ILE A 64 -12.15 7.63 4.64
CA ILE A 64 -11.59 6.58 3.79
C ILE A 64 -10.31 7.07 3.09
N LEU A 65 -10.23 8.37 2.83
CA LEU A 65 -9.08 8.98 2.16
C LEU A 65 -7.93 9.33 3.12
N GLU A 66 -8.09 9.12 4.43
CA GLU A 66 -7.04 9.43 5.38
C GLU A 66 -5.89 8.42 5.28
N PRO A 67 -4.63 8.87 5.09
CA PRO A 67 -3.47 7.98 4.99
C PRO A 67 -3.12 7.36 6.34
N VAL A 68 -2.78 6.08 6.36
CA VAL A 68 -2.16 5.39 7.50
C VAL A 68 -0.66 5.32 7.29
N TYR A 69 0.08 5.67 8.33
CA TYR A 69 1.52 5.49 8.38
C TYR A 69 1.83 4.20 9.14
N MET A 70 2.71 3.36 8.59
CA MET A 70 3.25 2.28 9.40
C MET A 70 4.29 2.84 10.36
N LEU A 71 4.37 2.20 11.51
CA LEU A 71 5.42 2.34 12.49
C LEU A 71 6.71 1.65 12.02
N GLU A 72 7.78 1.83 12.78
CA GLU A 72 9.10 1.25 12.48
C GLU A 72 9.09 -0.28 12.48
N ASP A 73 8.25 -0.88 13.32
CA ASP A 73 8.01 -2.32 13.39
C ASP A 73 7.09 -2.85 12.26
N LEU A 74 6.76 -1.99 11.29
CA LEU A 74 5.89 -2.23 10.14
C LEU A 74 4.40 -2.44 10.49
N THR A 75 3.99 -2.26 11.75
CA THR A 75 2.58 -2.28 12.14
C THR A 75 1.89 -0.95 11.82
N LEU A 76 0.56 -0.91 11.89
CA LEU A 76 -0.24 0.30 11.62
C LEU A 76 -0.67 1.05 12.89
N GLY A 77 -0.16 0.64 14.05
CA GLY A 77 -0.61 1.10 15.36
C GLY A 77 -1.75 0.25 15.95
N PRO A 78 -2.07 0.45 17.25
CA PRO A 78 -2.95 -0.42 18.02
C PRO A 78 -4.40 -0.45 17.53
N GLN A 79 -4.83 0.56 16.77
CA GLN A 79 -6.18 0.67 16.21
C GLN A 79 -6.44 -0.27 15.02
N PHE A 80 -5.40 -0.88 14.45
CA PHE A 80 -5.51 -1.81 13.33
C PHE A 80 -4.99 -3.20 13.72
N ASN A 81 -5.90 -4.15 13.86
CA ASN A 81 -5.51 -5.57 13.89
C ASN A 81 -5.20 -6.03 12.45
N LEU A 82 -3.95 -6.36 12.17
CA LEU A 82 -3.48 -6.69 10.81
C LEU A 82 -3.98 -8.05 10.31
N ASP A 83 -4.46 -8.90 11.23
CA ASP A 83 -5.05 -10.20 10.94
C ASP A 83 -6.58 -10.13 10.80
N ASP A 84 -7.17 -8.95 10.95
CA ASP A 84 -8.60 -8.74 10.78
C ASP A 84 -8.97 -8.80 9.28
N PRO A 85 -9.71 -9.83 8.84
CA PRO A 85 -10.00 -10.05 7.43
C PRO A 85 -10.93 -8.97 6.86
N ASP A 86 -11.60 -8.20 7.72
CA ASP A 86 -12.55 -7.16 7.32
C ASP A 86 -11.87 -5.87 6.88
N TRP A 87 -10.53 -5.83 6.85
CA TRP A 87 -9.77 -4.74 6.27
C TRP A 87 -9.28 -5.05 4.86
N HIS A 88 -9.35 -4.03 4.01
CA HIS A 88 -8.57 -3.95 2.80
C HIS A 88 -7.56 -2.81 2.90
N TYR A 89 -6.46 -2.99 2.18
CA TYR A 89 -5.30 -2.13 2.16
C TYR A 89 -5.09 -1.59 0.74
N ILE A 90 -5.02 -0.27 0.59
CA ILE A 90 -4.67 0.39 -0.68
C ILE A 90 -3.29 1.00 -0.54
N TYR A 91 -2.34 0.49 -1.29
CA TYR A 91 -0.99 1.05 -1.40
C TYR A 91 -0.94 1.93 -2.63
N ILE A 92 -0.71 3.22 -2.46
CA ILE A 92 -0.46 4.17 -3.53
C ILE A 92 1.05 4.42 -3.61
N CYS A 93 1.70 3.72 -4.53
CA CYS A 93 3.13 3.86 -4.77
C CYS A 93 3.38 4.91 -5.87
N THR A 94 4.22 5.89 -5.60
CA THR A 94 4.60 6.92 -6.58
C THR A 94 5.98 6.60 -7.11
N LYS A 95 6.11 6.40 -8.43
CA LYS A 95 7.41 6.12 -9.05
C LYS A 95 8.32 7.34 -8.96
N GLY A 96 9.54 7.15 -8.45
CA GLY A 96 10.57 8.18 -8.42
C GLY A 96 11.18 8.46 -9.79
N PHE A 97 12.03 9.48 -9.85
CA PHE A 97 12.89 9.71 -11.00
C PHE A 97 14.07 8.74 -10.92
N PHE A 98 14.33 8.02 -12.01
CA PHE A 98 15.64 7.39 -12.17
C PHE A 98 16.64 8.49 -12.52
N SER A 99 17.48 8.88 -11.57
CA SER A 99 18.74 9.52 -11.93
C SER A 99 19.68 8.41 -12.35
N TYR A 100 20.02 8.33 -13.64
CA TYR A 100 21.30 7.70 -13.98
C TYR A 100 22.37 8.53 -13.27
N ARG A 101 23.03 7.97 -12.26
CA ARG A 101 24.31 8.51 -11.82
C ARG A 101 25.27 8.19 -12.97
N SER A 102 25.55 9.22 -13.78
CA SER A 102 26.71 9.30 -14.66
C SER A 102 28.00 9.26 -13.84
#